data_AF-A0A4P7ICE4-F1
#
_entry.id   AF-A0A4P7ICE4-F1
#
_cell.length_a   1.000
_cell.length_b   1.000
_cell.length_c   1.000
_cell.angle_alpha   90.00
_cell.angle_beta   90.00
_cell.angle_gamma   90.00
#
_symmetry.space_group_name_H-M   'P 1'
#
loop_
_entity.id
_entity.type
_entity.pdbx_description
1 polymer ?
#
loop_
_entity_poly.entity_id
_entity_poly.type
_entity_poly.pdbx_seq_one_letter_code
_entity_poly.pdbx_strand_id
1 'polypeptide(L)'
;MQHSCHRSCQRSCRRTERGAAAVEFALVVPLLLAILFSIIDLGFAINRYTVLNNATREGVRAASLSHSTEDIRAVVEGSLADMSGEVDVDVTCLDAAGGSCSSWDGGHQSGGTALVTVSYEHSWLTPMGDAVSDSLKITKTSRMRIE
;
A
#
# COMPACT_ATOMS: atom_id res chain seq x y z
N MET A 1 7.30 -77.56 24.63
CA MET A 1 8.03 -76.47 25.31
C MET A 1 7.41 -75.16 24.84
N GLN A 2 6.58 -74.56 25.69
CA GLN A 2 5.94 -73.27 25.46
C GLN A 2 6.90 -72.13 25.86
N HIS A 3 6.51 -70.91 25.47
CA HIS A 3 6.98 -69.61 25.95
C HIS A 3 8.19 -69.03 25.22
N SER A 4 8.27 -67.76 24.86
CA SER A 4 7.38 -66.59 24.88
C SER A 4 8.30 -65.46 24.43
N CYS A 5 8.07 -64.81 23.29
CA CYS A 5 8.76 -63.54 23.03
C CYS A 5 8.02 -62.69 22.00
N HIS A 6 7.03 -61.92 22.45
CA HIS A 6 6.37 -60.93 21.60
C HIS A 6 5.85 -59.77 22.44
N ARG A 7 6.74 -59.00 23.08
CA ARG A 7 6.30 -57.78 23.82
C ARG A 7 7.25 -56.58 23.82
N SER A 8 8.39 -56.63 23.14
CA SER A 8 9.37 -55.53 23.17
C SER A 8 9.27 -54.54 21.99
N CYS A 9 8.55 -54.85 20.91
CA CYS A 9 8.49 -53.99 19.71
C CYS A 9 7.30 -53.02 19.68
N GLN A 10 6.93 -52.40 20.81
CA GLN A 10 5.85 -51.39 20.84
C GLN A 10 6.28 -50.01 21.37
N ARG A 11 7.50 -49.88 21.91
CA ARG A 11 7.97 -48.58 22.45
C ARG A 11 8.71 -47.71 21.43
N SER A 12 9.19 -48.28 20.32
CA SER A 12 9.92 -47.54 19.27
C SER A 12 8.98 -46.76 18.32
N CYS A 13 7.87 -47.36 17.88
CA CYS A 13 6.98 -46.73 16.88
C CYS A 13 6.32 -45.42 17.36
N ARG A 14 6.04 -45.29 18.66
CA ARG A 14 5.40 -44.07 19.21
C ARG A 14 6.29 -42.82 19.18
N ARG A 15 7.62 -42.95 19.10
CA ARG A 15 8.52 -41.80 18.93
C ARG A 15 8.60 -41.35 17.47
N THR A 16 8.53 -42.28 16.54
CA THR A 16 8.59 -42.00 15.10
C THR A 16 7.38 -41.20 14.61
N GLU A 17 6.17 -41.54 15.06
CA GLU A 17 4.94 -40.81 14.68
C GLU A 17 4.93 -39.35 15.15
N ARG A 18 5.52 -39.06 16.32
CA ARG A 18 5.64 -37.68 16.83
C ARG A 18 6.65 -36.85 16.05
N GLY A 19 7.73 -37.47 15.56
CA GLY A 19 8.73 -36.81 14.73
C GLY A 19 8.21 -36.49 13.32
N ALA A 20 7.46 -37.41 12.72
CA ALA A 20 6.85 -37.21 11.40
C ALA A 20 5.87 -36.03 11.40
N ALA A 21 4.98 -35.95 12.40
CA ALA A 21 4.03 -34.84 12.53
C ALA A 21 4.71 -33.46 12.69
N ALA A 22 5.86 -33.40 13.37
CA ALA A 22 6.63 -32.17 13.51
C ALA A 22 7.22 -31.69 12.17
N VAL A 23 7.65 -32.64 11.31
CA VAL A 23 8.20 -32.33 9.98
C VAL A 23 7.09 -31.89 9.02
N GLU A 24 5.93 -32.54 9.04
CA GLU A 24 4.77 -32.14 8.24
C GLU A 24 4.33 -30.71 8.58
N PHE A 25 4.26 -30.38 9.88
CA PHE A 25 3.96 -29.02 10.31
C PHE A 25 5.02 -28.00 9.86
N ALA A 26 6.31 -28.37 9.94
CA ALA A 26 7.40 -27.50 9.51
C ALA A 26 7.37 -27.16 8.00
N LEU A 27 6.74 -27.99 7.17
CA LEU A 27 6.56 -27.72 5.73
C LEU A 27 5.31 -26.89 5.43
N VAL A 28 4.23 -27.08 6.20
CA VAL A 28 2.96 -26.38 5.97
C VAL A 28 2.98 -24.95 6.55
N VAL A 29 3.61 -24.74 7.70
CA VAL A 29 3.66 -23.42 8.36
C VAL A 29 4.28 -22.33 7.48
N PRO A 30 5.43 -22.52 6.81
CA PRO A 30 6.00 -21.50 5.94
C PRO A 30 5.05 -21.09 4.81
N LEU A 31 4.33 -22.05 4.21
CA LEU A 31 3.35 -21.78 3.17
C LEU A 31 2.16 -20.97 3.72
N LEU A 32 1.64 -21.34 4.89
CA LEU A 32 0.56 -20.61 5.54
C LEU A 32 0.97 -19.18 5.92
N LEU A 33 2.19 -19.00 6.45
CA LEU A 33 2.74 -17.69 6.78
C LEU A 33 2.94 -16.81 5.54
N ALA A 34 3.43 -17.39 4.44
CA ALA A 34 3.58 -16.66 3.18
C ALA A 34 2.24 -16.13 2.66
N ILE A 35 1.18 -16.95 2.71
CA ILE A 35 -0.17 -16.54 2.30
C ILE A 35 -0.72 -15.47 3.26
N LEU A 36 -0.55 -15.66 4.58
CA LEU A 36 -1.02 -14.71 5.58
C LEU A 36 -0.37 -13.33 5.41
N PHE A 37 0.96 -13.28 5.29
CA PHE A 37 1.70 -12.03 5.09
C PHE A 37 1.30 -11.35 3.77
N SER A 38 1.13 -12.13 2.70
CA SER A 38 0.64 -11.61 1.42
C SER A 38 -0.72 -10.92 1.55
N ILE A 39 -1.66 -11.52 2.28
CA ILE A 39 -3.00 -10.94 2.50
C ILE A 39 -2.92 -9.66 3.33
N ILE A 40 -2.05 -9.63 4.36
CA ILE A 40 -1.86 -8.45 5.21
C ILE A 40 -1.33 -7.28 4.38
N ASP A 41 -0.24 -7.47 3.62
CA ASP A 41 0.34 -6.41 2.79
C ASP A 41 -0.66 -5.92 1.74
N LEU A 42 -1.40 -6.84 1.10
CA LEU A 42 -2.41 -6.48 0.12
C LEU A 42 -3.54 -5.64 0.74
N GLY A 43 -4.00 -5.98 1.94
CA GLY A 43 -5.02 -5.22 2.66
C GLY A 43 -4.56 -3.79 2.98
N PHE A 44 -3.32 -3.65 3.45
CA PHE A 44 -2.72 -2.34 3.70
C PHE A 44 -2.55 -1.53 2.41
N ALA A 45 -2.06 -2.14 1.33
CA ALA A 45 -1.89 -1.48 0.04
C ALA A 45 -3.22 -0.92 -0.50
N ILE A 46 -4.31 -1.69 -0.42
CA ILE A 46 -5.65 -1.25 -0.84
C ILE A 46 -6.17 -0.10 0.01
N ASN A 47 -5.95 -0.15 1.33
CA ASN A 47 -6.33 0.94 2.22
C ASN A 47 -5.61 2.25 1.83
N ARG A 48 -4.28 2.20 1.66
CA ARG A 48 -3.47 3.37 1.26
C ARG A 48 -3.87 3.90 -0.11
N TYR A 49 -4.14 3.02 -1.07
CA TYR A 49 -4.66 3.40 -2.38
C TYR A 49 -5.96 4.21 -2.29
N THR A 50 -6.88 3.79 -1.41
CA THR A 50 -8.17 4.45 -1.23
C THR A 50 -8.02 5.82 -0.57
N VAL A 51 -7.19 5.92 0.48
CA VAL A 51 -6.90 7.19 1.15
C VAL A 51 -6.24 8.17 0.18
N LEU A 52 -5.24 7.72 -0.60
CA LEU A 52 -4.56 8.55 -1.59
C LEU A 52 -5.53 9.09 -2.66
N ASN A 53 -6.45 8.25 -3.13
CA ASN A 53 -7.48 8.68 -4.09
C ASN A 53 -8.41 9.74 -3.50
N ASN A 54 -8.81 9.61 -2.24
CA ASN A 54 -9.64 10.60 -1.56
C ASN A 54 -8.88 11.91 -1.33
N ALA A 55 -7.64 11.85 -0.84
CA ALA A 55 -6.78 13.01 -0.64
C ALA A 55 -6.54 13.78 -1.94
N THR A 56 -6.26 13.08 -3.04
CA THR A 56 -6.07 13.71 -4.37
C THR A 56 -7.36 14.42 -4.82
N ARG A 57 -8.54 13.83 -4.55
CA ARG A 57 -9.83 14.43 -4.90
C ARG A 57 -10.15 15.67 -4.08
N GLU A 58 -9.79 15.68 -2.80
CA GLU A 58 -9.96 16.85 -1.94
C GLU A 58 -8.98 17.97 -2.33
N GLY A 59 -7.73 17.62 -2.61
CA GLY A 59 -6.72 18.56 -3.10
C GLY A 59 -7.13 19.23 -4.42
N VAL A 60 -7.61 18.45 -5.40
CA VAL A 60 -8.05 19.03 -6.67
C VAL A 60 -9.34 19.86 -6.54
N ARG A 61 -10.17 19.58 -5.54
CA ARG A 61 -11.34 20.43 -5.22
C ARG A 61 -10.89 21.78 -4.68
N ALA A 62 -9.94 21.80 -3.75
CA ALA A 62 -9.32 23.06 -3.30
C ALA A 62 -8.69 23.80 -4.49
N ALA A 63 -8.00 23.07 -5.38
CA ALA A 63 -7.44 23.65 -6.60
C ALA A 63 -8.51 24.24 -7.54
N SER A 64 -9.67 23.57 -7.71
CA SER A 64 -10.76 24.10 -8.54
C SER A 64 -11.33 25.43 -8.05
N LEU A 65 -11.20 25.72 -6.75
CA LEU A 65 -11.63 26.96 -6.11
C LEU A 65 -10.51 28.02 -6.09
N SER A 66 -9.42 27.81 -6.83
CA SER A 66 -8.28 28.72 -6.94
C SER A 66 -7.57 29.01 -5.60
N HIS A 67 -7.53 28.02 -4.69
CA HIS A 67 -6.67 28.09 -3.50
C HIS A 67 -5.19 28.09 -3.88
N SER A 68 -4.34 28.57 -2.96
CA SER A 68 -2.88 28.55 -3.16
C SER A 68 -2.32 27.13 -3.15
N THR A 69 -1.14 26.92 -3.74
CA THR A 69 -0.43 25.63 -3.68
C THR A 69 -0.21 25.18 -2.23
N GLU A 70 0.07 26.13 -1.33
CA GLU A 70 0.28 25.86 0.10
C GLU A 70 -0.99 25.30 0.76
N ASP A 71 -2.14 25.95 0.54
CA ASP A 71 -3.43 25.49 1.07
C ASP A 71 -3.81 24.12 0.50
N ILE A 72 -3.61 23.92 -0.81
CA ILE A 72 -3.90 22.64 -1.48
C ILE A 72 -3.03 21.53 -0.88
N ARG A 73 -1.73 21.79 -0.69
CA ARG A 73 -0.81 20.84 -0.07
C ARG A 73 -1.23 20.54 1.36
N ALA A 74 -1.58 21.55 2.17
CA ALA A 74 -2.05 21.35 3.53
C ALA A 74 -3.32 20.47 3.61
N VAL A 75 -4.24 20.62 2.66
CA VAL A 75 -5.45 19.78 2.55
C VAL A 75 -5.10 18.32 2.24
N VAL A 76 -4.18 18.10 1.29
CA VAL A 76 -3.72 16.75 0.91
C VAL A 76 -2.94 16.10 2.05
N GLU A 77 -1.99 16.81 2.65
CA GLU A 77 -1.18 16.31 3.77
C GLU A 77 -2.03 16.03 5.00
N GLY A 78 -3.01 16.90 5.32
CA GLY A 78 -3.96 16.66 6.40
C GLY A 78 -4.79 15.40 6.20
N SER A 79 -5.15 15.08 4.95
CA SER A 79 -5.85 13.84 4.60
C SER A 79 -4.96 12.59 4.70
N LEU A 80 -3.64 12.77 4.71
CA LEU A 80 -2.62 11.72 4.74
C LEU A 80 -1.88 11.66 6.08
N ALA A 81 -2.28 12.41 7.10
CA ALA A 81 -1.56 12.54 8.38
C ALA A 81 -1.33 11.19 9.10
N ASP A 82 -2.22 10.21 8.90
CA ASP A 82 -2.11 8.87 9.48
C ASP A 82 -1.28 7.88 8.63
N MET A 83 -0.67 8.36 7.54
CA MET A 83 0.20 7.58 6.66
C MET A 83 1.66 7.87 6.97
N SER A 84 2.41 6.84 7.35
CA SER A 84 3.86 6.92 7.50
C SER A 84 4.54 6.69 6.14
N GLY A 85 5.12 7.73 5.56
CA GLY A 85 5.87 7.65 4.31
C GLY A 85 6.14 9.04 3.73
N GLU A 86 6.93 9.09 2.66
CA GLU A 86 7.15 10.33 1.92
C GLU A 86 6.00 10.55 0.95
N VAL A 87 5.40 11.74 1.03
CA VAL A 87 4.32 12.20 0.15
C VAL A 87 4.86 13.39 -0.65
N ASP A 88 4.80 13.29 -1.96
CA ASP A 88 5.05 14.39 -2.87
C ASP A 88 3.73 14.85 -3.49
N VAL A 89 3.48 16.16 -3.45
CA VAL A 89 2.27 16.79 -3.98
C VAL A 89 2.67 17.80 -5.03
N ASP A 90 2.30 17.51 -6.27
CA ASP A 90 2.47 18.36 -7.43
C ASP A 90 1.11 18.93 -7.87
N VAL A 91 1.05 20.25 -8.03
CA VAL A 91 -0.14 20.98 -8.42
C VAL A 91 0.14 21.72 -9.72
N THR A 92 -0.62 21.38 -10.76
CA THR A 92 -0.48 21.94 -12.10
C THR A 92 -1.83 22.33 -12.67
N CYS A 93 -1.82 23.06 -13.78
CA CYS A 93 -3.01 23.53 -14.48
C CYS A 93 -2.85 23.40 -15.99
N LEU A 94 -3.99 23.24 -16.66
CA LEU A 94 -4.15 23.41 -18.11
C LEU A 94 -5.09 24.58 -18.37
N ASP A 95 -4.76 25.42 -19.36
CA ASP A 95 -5.64 26.47 -19.85
C ASP A 95 -6.77 25.90 -20.74
N ALA A 96 -7.67 26.78 -21.20
CA ALA A 96 -8.79 26.39 -22.06
C ALA A 96 -8.36 25.88 -23.46
N ALA A 97 -7.14 26.20 -23.90
CA ALA A 97 -6.53 25.71 -25.14
C ALA A 97 -5.72 24.41 -24.94
N GLY A 98 -5.60 23.92 -23.70
CA GLY A 98 -4.82 22.74 -23.33
C GLY A 98 -3.34 23.00 -23.07
N GLY A 99 -2.90 24.26 -23.01
CA GLY A 99 -1.55 24.64 -22.61
C GLY A 99 -1.35 24.51 -21.11
N SER A 100 -0.18 24.02 -20.67
CA SER A 100 0.15 23.93 -19.25
C SER A 100 0.58 25.27 -18.69
N CYS A 101 0.13 25.60 -17.48
CA CYS A 101 0.63 26.77 -16.76
C CYS A 101 2.10 26.56 -16.31
N SER A 102 2.87 27.65 -16.20
CA SER A 102 4.26 27.61 -15.73
C SER A 102 4.39 27.36 -14.22
N SER A 103 3.37 27.75 -13.46
CA SER A 103 3.20 27.51 -12.04
C SER A 103 1.71 27.58 -11.71
N TRP A 104 1.27 26.84 -10.69
CA TRP A 104 -0.10 26.92 -10.22
C TRP A 104 -0.43 28.33 -9.74
N ASP A 105 0.27 28.86 -8.73
CA ASP A 105 -0.08 30.13 -8.07
C ASP A 105 -0.06 31.36 -9.00
N GLY A 106 0.75 31.34 -10.07
CA GLY A 106 0.88 32.46 -11.00
C GLY A 106 0.22 32.26 -12.37
N GLY A 107 -0.28 31.06 -12.68
CA GLY A 107 -0.67 30.69 -14.04
C GLY A 107 -2.03 30.03 -14.18
N HIS A 108 -2.72 29.70 -13.08
CA HIS A 108 -4.08 29.18 -13.15
C HIS A 108 -5.06 30.25 -13.66
N GLN A 109 -6.04 29.82 -14.45
CA GLN A 109 -7.07 30.69 -15.01
C GLN A 109 -8.45 30.05 -14.84
N SER A 110 -9.47 30.86 -14.52
CA SER A 110 -10.86 30.40 -14.49
C SER A 110 -11.24 29.84 -15.87
N GLY A 111 -11.93 28.70 -15.87
CA GLY A 111 -12.24 27.94 -17.08
C GLY A 111 -11.15 26.97 -17.52
N GLY A 112 -9.96 27.03 -16.94
CA GLY A 112 -8.93 26.00 -17.07
C GLY A 112 -9.27 24.71 -16.33
N THR A 113 -8.34 23.77 -16.33
CA THR A 113 -8.40 22.50 -15.59
C THR A 113 -7.28 22.48 -14.55
N ALA A 114 -7.61 22.26 -13.29
CA ALA A 114 -6.67 21.95 -12.23
C ALA A 114 -6.27 20.48 -12.28
N LEU A 115 -5.00 20.18 -12.04
CA LEU A 115 -4.44 18.85 -11.93
C LEU A 115 -3.65 18.76 -10.64
N VAL A 116 -4.02 17.82 -9.79
CA VAL A 116 -3.28 17.52 -8.56
C VAL A 116 -2.76 16.10 -8.69
N THR A 117 -1.44 15.95 -8.59
CA THR A 117 -0.74 14.67 -8.59
C THR A 117 -0.15 14.45 -7.21
N VAL A 118 -0.54 13.35 -6.57
CA VAL A 118 -0.01 12.92 -5.29
C VAL A 118 0.76 11.62 -5.50
N SER A 119 2.04 11.64 -5.14
CA SER A 119 2.92 10.49 -5.15
C SER A 119 3.22 10.08 -3.72
N TYR A 120 3.06 8.79 -3.43
CA TYR A 120 3.32 8.23 -2.11
C TYR A 120 4.30 7.05 -2.23
N GLU A 121 5.36 7.08 -1.43
CA GLU A 121 6.29 5.96 -1.32
C GLU A 121 5.93 5.07 -0.13
N HIS A 122 5.49 3.85 -0.42
CA HIS A 122 5.16 2.85 0.60
C HIS A 122 6.34 1.93 0.88
N SER A 123 6.75 1.85 2.15
CA SER A 123 7.57 0.76 2.67
C SER A 123 6.71 -0.44 3.02
N TRP A 124 7.14 -1.65 2.65
CA TRP A 124 6.40 -2.86 3.00
C TRP A 124 6.38 -3.08 4.51
N LEU A 125 5.30 -3.70 5.00
CA LEU A 125 5.17 -4.00 6.41
C LEU A 125 5.72 -5.38 6.75
N THR A 126 5.59 -6.34 5.84
CA THR A 126 6.12 -7.70 6.06
C THR A 126 7.43 -7.94 5.30
N PRO A 127 8.29 -8.85 5.83
CA PRO A 127 9.50 -9.27 5.14
C PRO A 127 9.26 -9.92 3.77
N MET A 128 8.03 -10.40 3.50
CA MET A 128 7.68 -10.93 2.19
C MET A 128 7.51 -9.82 1.15
N GLY A 129 7.01 -8.65 1.55
CA GLY A 129 6.96 -7.47 0.69
C GLY A 129 8.35 -6.97 0.34
N ASP A 130 9.23 -6.85 1.34
CA ASP A 130 10.65 -6.49 1.15
C ASP A 130 11.39 -7.49 0.25
N ALA A 131 11.07 -8.79 0.36
CA ALA A 131 11.64 -9.81 -0.52
C ALA A 131 11.26 -9.64 -1.99
N VAL A 132 10.18 -8.93 -2.29
CA VAL A 132 9.73 -8.63 -3.66
C VAL A 132 10.29 -7.28 -4.15
N SER A 133 10.30 -6.25 -3.30
CA SER A 133 10.83 -4.92 -3.64
C SER A 133 11.08 -4.08 -2.38
N ASP A 134 12.05 -3.16 -2.40
CA ASP A 134 12.33 -2.31 -1.23
C ASP A 134 11.27 -1.21 -0.99
N SER A 135 10.54 -0.79 -2.04
CA SER A 135 9.50 0.24 -1.92
C SER A 135 8.51 0.17 -3.09
N LEU A 136 7.29 0.66 -2.86
CA LEU A 136 6.25 0.80 -3.88
C LEU A 136 5.82 2.27 -4.00
N LYS A 137 6.16 2.92 -5.12
CA LYS A 137 5.66 4.26 -5.43
C LYS A 137 4.26 4.20 -6.04
N ILE A 138 3.29 4.82 -5.38
CA ILE A 138 1.91 4.92 -5.85
C ILE A 138 1.64 6.38 -6.22
N THR A 139 1.41 6.64 -7.51
CA THR A 139 1.06 7.97 -8.01
C THR A 139 -0.40 8.04 -8.39
N LYS A 140 -1.09 9.12 -7.97
CA LYS A 140 -2.47 9.42 -8.30
C LYS A 140 -2.63 10.84 -8.78
N THR A 141 -3.26 10.99 -9.94
CA THR A 141 -3.59 12.30 -10.49
C THR A 141 -5.11 12.45 -10.57
N SER A 142 -5.62 13.58 -10.10
CA SER A 142 -7.01 13.98 -10.25
C SER A 142 -7.11 15.33 -10.95
N ARG A 143 -8.21 15.56 -11.66
CA ARG A 143 -8.44 16.78 -12.42
C ARG A 143 -9.84 17.33 -12.22
N MET A 144 -9.99 18.65 -12.09
CA MET A 144 -11.27 19.36 -12.01
C MET A 144 -11.22 20.68 -12.77
N ARG A 145 -12.37 21.17 -13.23
CA ARG A 145 -12.45 22.48 -13.89
C ARG A 145 -12.31 23.59 -12.85
N ILE A 146 -11.55 24.63 -13.16
CA ILE A 146 -11.36 25.80 -12.31
C ILE A 146 -12.57 26.72 -12.45
N GLU A 147 -13.16 27.11 -11.33
CA GLU A 147 -14.31 28.02 -11.25
C GLU A 147 -13.90 29.49 -11.39
#